data_AF-A0A7C5QJ07-F1
#
_entry.id   AF-A0A7C5QJ07-F1
#
_cell.length_a   1.000
_cell.length_b   1.000
_cell.length_c   1.000
_cell.angle_alpha   90.00
_cell.angle_beta   90.00
_cell.angle_gamma   90.00
#
_symmetry.space_group_name_H-M   'P 1'
#
loop_
_entity.id
_entity.type
_entity.pdbx_description
1 polymer ?
#
loop_
_entity_poly.entity_id
_entity_poly.type
_entity_poly.pdbx_seq_one_letter_code
_entity_poly.pdbx_strand_id
1 'polypeptide(L)'
;MKFLLLMLPLLLWGAEDSGRDLIFLEKVERRLGEIEKKVRERGYDRRLAEELNSYGYPLHQLKLRYRGRDEDRELYERAHRAYLKVLSLKRGMFPHVLKEEMRRLGIPFCDVRAEGRNRERLVLFLKDPGDEETVLRIVTRTQLQNAHLIGVESVSFKKCR
;
A
#
# COMPACT_ATOMS: atom_id res chain seq x y z
N MET A 1 26.19 -4.34 -48.94
CA MET A 1 24.93 -4.52 -48.18
C MET A 1 24.99 -5.81 -47.36
N LYS A 2 24.77 -5.73 -46.04
CA LYS A 2 24.29 -6.77 -45.10
C LYS A 2 24.95 -6.62 -43.71
N PHE A 3 24.54 -5.60 -42.97
CA PHE A 3 24.67 -5.52 -41.52
C PHE A 3 23.24 -5.37 -40.95
N LEU A 4 22.47 -6.46 -40.96
CA LEU A 4 21.09 -6.42 -40.48
C LEU A 4 20.63 -7.82 -40.09
N LEU A 5 21.27 -8.43 -39.08
CA LEU A 5 20.85 -9.74 -38.57
C LEU A 5 21.39 -10.12 -37.17
N LEU A 6 21.63 -9.13 -36.30
CA LEU A 6 22.05 -9.41 -34.91
C LEU A 6 21.19 -8.74 -33.82
N MET A 7 20.09 -8.06 -34.18
CA MET A 7 19.21 -7.37 -33.21
C MET A 7 17.89 -8.11 -32.91
N LEU A 8 17.59 -9.21 -33.60
CA LEU A 8 16.31 -9.93 -33.43
C LEU A 8 16.13 -10.70 -32.11
N PRO A 9 17.15 -11.30 -31.46
CA PRO A 9 16.91 -12.10 -30.26
C PRO A 9 16.51 -11.30 -29.01
N LEU A 10 16.90 -10.02 -28.94
CA LEU A 10 16.63 -9.15 -27.78
C LEU A 10 15.22 -8.54 -27.79
N LEU A 11 14.66 -8.30 -28.98
CA LEU A 11 13.31 -7.75 -29.13
C LEU A 11 12.20 -8.79 -28.86
N LEU A 12 12.44 -10.06 -29.22
CA LEU A 12 11.48 -11.14 -28.97
C LEU A 12 11.42 -11.54 -27.48
N TRP A 13 12.53 -11.46 -26.75
CA TRP A 13 12.56 -11.75 -25.31
C TRP A 13 11.82 -10.67 -24.50
N GLY A 14 11.99 -9.39 -24.84
CA GLY A 14 11.29 -8.28 -24.17
C GLY A 14 9.77 -8.29 -24.37
N ALA A 15 9.29 -8.76 -25.53
CA ALA A 15 7.87 -8.81 -25.85
C ALA A 15 7.11 -9.92 -25.09
N GLU A 16 7.72 -11.10 -24.91
CA GLU A 16 7.11 -12.20 -24.14
C GLU A 16 6.99 -11.86 -22.64
N ASP A 17 7.99 -11.19 -22.07
CA ASP A 17 7.96 -10.75 -20.67
C ASP A 17 6.92 -9.65 -20.46
N SER A 18 6.80 -8.70 -21.39
CA SER A 18 5.80 -7.62 -21.34
C SER A 18 4.37 -8.16 -21.41
N GLY A 19 4.10 -9.16 -22.26
CA GLY A 19 2.78 -9.79 -22.36
C GLY A 19 2.34 -10.49 -21.07
N ARG A 20 3.25 -11.19 -20.38
CA ARG A 20 2.97 -11.82 -19.08
C ARG A 20 2.73 -10.80 -17.98
N ASP A 21 3.51 -9.72 -17.97
CA ASP A 21 3.39 -8.65 -17.00
C ASP A 21 2.06 -7.88 -17.15
N LEU A 22 1.57 -7.68 -18.38
CA LEU A 22 0.24 -7.12 -18.65
C LEU A 22 -0.88 -7.99 -18.07
N ILE A 23 -0.85 -9.30 -18.32
CA ILE A 23 -1.84 -10.24 -17.79
C ILE A 23 -1.83 -10.25 -16.26
N PHE A 24 -0.63 -10.19 -15.66
CA PHE A 24 -0.50 -10.06 -14.21
C PHE A 24 -1.14 -8.76 -13.71
N LEU A 25 -0.83 -7.62 -14.32
CA LEU A 25 -1.38 -6.32 -13.94
C LEU A 25 -2.90 -6.29 -14.04
N GLU A 26 -3.50 -6.81 -15.11
CA GLU A 26 -4.96 -6.89 -15.26
C GLU A 26 -5.62 -7.71 -14.15
N LYS A 27 -5.03 -8.87 -13.82
CA LYS A 27 -5.52 -9.72 -12.73
C LYS A 27 -5.46 -8.99 -11.39
N VAL A 28 -4.34 -8.33 -11.10
CA VAL A 28 -4.16 -7.56 -9.88
C VAL A 28 -5.12 -6.38 -9.82
N GLU A 29 -5.22 -5.57 -10.87
CA GLU A 29 -6.11 -4.40 -10.93
C GLU A 29 -7.57 -4.77 -10.67
N ARG A 30 -8.07 -5.83 -11.35
CA ARG A 30 -9.42 -6.37 -11.10
C ARG A 30 -9.59 -6.79 -9.65
N ARG A 31 -8.61 -7.54 -9.11
CA ARG A 31 -8.69 -8.03 -7.73
C ARG A 31 -8.63 -6.91 -6.70
N LEU A 32 -7.81 -5.88 -6.92
CA LEU A 32 -7.77 -4.69 -6.07
C LEU A 32 -9.11 -3.94 -6.06
N GLY A 33 -9.86 -3.94 -7.18
CA GLY A 33 -11.24 -3.43 -7.21
C GLY A 33 -12.20 -4.22 -6.32
N GLU A 34 -12.10 -5.55 -6.34
CA GLU A 34 -12.90 -6.41 -5.45
C GLU A 34 -12.54 -6.24 -3.97
N ILE A 35 -11.25 -6.17 -3.66
CA ILE A 35 -10.77 -5.94 -2.29
C ILE A 35 -11.27 -4.59 -1.79
N GLU A 36 -11.17 -3.53 -2.59
CA GLU A 36 -11.67 -2.21 -2.24
C GLU A 36 -13.16 -2.21 -1.90
N LYS A 37 -13.97 -2.94 -2.69
CA LYS A 37 -15.40 -3.10 -2.42
C LYS A 37 -15.63 -3.85 -1.10
N LYS A 38 -14.94 -4.98 -0.88
CA LYS A 38 -15.06 -5.77 0.35
C LYS A 38 -14.64 -5.01 1.60
N VAL A 39 -13.54 -4.26 1.54
CA VAL A 39 -13.07 -3.44 2.66
C VAL A 39 -14.07 -2.35 3.01
N ARG A 40 -14.76 -1.78 2.02
CA ARG A 40 -15.80 -0.77 2.23
C ARG A 40 -17.05 -1.36 2.87
N GLU A 41 -17.45 -2.55 2.47
CA GLU A 41 -18.66 -3.22 2.95
C GLU A 41 -18.49 -3.87 4.32
N ARG A 42 -17.34 -4.52 4.56
CA ARG A 42 -17.09 -5.39 5.72
C ARG A 42 -16.04 -4.86 6.68
N GLY A 43 -15.33 -3.79 6.31
CA GLY A 43 -14.21 -3.27 7.09
C GLY A 43 -12.95 -4.11 6.94
N TYR A 44 -12.20 -4.24 8.03
CA TYR A 44 -10.94 -4.99 8.06
C TYR A 44 -11.18 -6.49 7.96
N ASP A 45 -10.40 -7.16 7.11
CA ASP A 45 -10.32 -8.61 7.01
C ASP A 45 -8.83 -9.00 6.90
N ARG A 46 -8.36 -9.83 7.83
CA ARG A 46 -6.97 -10.29 7.89
C ARG A 46 -6.53 -10.96 6.58
N ARG A 47 -7.40 -11.75 5.95
CA ARG A 47 -7.08 -12.44 4.69
C ARG A 47 -6.86 -11.44 3.56
N LEU A 48 -7.65 -10.37 3.51
CA LEU A 48 -7.46 -9.30 2.53
C LEU A 48 -6.15 -8.52 2.78
N ALA A 49 -5.75 -8.35 4.05
CA ALA A 49 -4.47 -7.73 4.39
C ALA A 49 -3.27 -8.58 3.97
N GLU A 50 -3.32 -9.90 4.21
CA GLU A 50 -2.30 -10.85 3.76
C GLU A 50 -2.22 -10.89 2.22
N GLU A 51 -3.36 -10.89 1.54
CA GLU A 51 -3.42 -10.82 0.08
C GLU A 51 -2.79 -9.52 -0.46
N LEU A 52 -3.10 -8.36 0.12
CA LEU A 52 -2.48 -7.08 -0.25
C LEU A 52 -0.96 -7.04 0.02
N ASN A 53 -0.47 -7.79 1.01
CA ASN A 53 0.96 -7.93 1.25
C ASN A 53 1.66 -8.68 0.13
N SER A 54 1.01 -9.68 -0.48
CA SER A 54 1.56 -10.46 -1.59
C SER A 54 1.81 -9.64 -2.86
N TYR A 55 1.06 -8.56 -3.08
CA TYR A 55 1.18 -7.73 -4.30
C TYR A 55 2.26 -6.66 -4.23
N GLY A 56 2.65 -6.22 -3.03
CA GLY A 56 3.52 -5.05 -2.86
C GLY A 56 4.88 -5.19 -3.55
N TYR A 57 5.59 -6.29 -3.29
CA TYR A 57 6.91 -6.53 -3.87
C TYR A 57 6.86 -6.78 -5.39
N PRO A 58 5.99 -7.68 -5.93
CA PRO A 58 5.89 -7.87 -7.37
C PRO A 58 5.60 -6.58 -8.16
N LEU A 59 4.65 -5.77 -7.70
CA LEU A 59 4.31 -4.49 -8.35
C LEU A 59 5.47 -3.49 -8.27
N HIS A 60 6.21 -3.48 -7.15
CA HIS A 60 7.39 -2.65 -7.01
C HIS A 60 8.49 -3.05 -8.02
N GLN A 61 8.74 -4.35 -8.18
CA GLN A 61 9.71 -4.87 -9.15
C GLN A 61 9.31 -4.51 -10.59
N LEU A 62 8.03 -4.67 -10.95
CA LEU A 62 7.52 -4.26 -12.27
C LEU A 62 7.74 -2.77 -12.53
N LYS A 63 7.38 -1.94 -11.55
CA LYS A 63 7.60 -0.48 -11.64
C LYS A 63 9.09 -0.16 -11.85
N LEU A 64 10.01 -0.84 -11.17
CA LEU A 64 11.44 -0.60 -11.35
C LEU A 64 11.95 -1.08 -12.71
N ARG A 65 11.47 -2.23 -13.18
CA ARG A 65 11.84 -2.83 -14.48
C ARG A 65 11.54 -1.90 -15.65
N TYR A 66 10.35 -1.29 -15.65
CA TYR A 66 9.87 -0.46 -16.75
C TYR A 66 10.15 1.04 -16.57
N ARG A 67 10.94 1.42 -15.57
CA ARG A 67 11.28 2.82 -15.31
C ARG A 67 12.27 3.34 -16.36
N GLY A 68 11.92 4.43 -17.05
CA GLY A 68 12.86 5.23 -17.84
C GLY A 68 13.01 4.83 -19.31
N ARG A 69 12.09 4.02 -19.86
CA ARG A 69 11.98 3.74 -21.30
C ARG A 69 10.62 4.25 -21.79
N ASP A 70 10.62 5.08 -22.83
CA ASP A 70 9.38 5.69 -23.35
C ASP A 70 8.40 4.65 -23.90
N GLU A 71 8.91 3.57 -24.50
CA GLU A 71 8.11 2.44 -25.02
C GLU A 71 7.41 1.65 -23.91
N ASP A 72 7.95 1.68 -22.69
CA ASP A 72 7.45 0.93 -21.53
C ASP A 72 6.63 1.82 -20.56
N ARG A 73 6.40 3.09 -20.92
CA ARG A 73 5.78 4.07 -20.04
C ARG A 73 4.40 3.65 -19.57
N GLU A 74 3.59 3.06 -20.43
CA GLU A 74 2.24 2.62 -20.06
C GLU A 74 2.29 1.53 -18.98
N LEU A 75 3.16 0.54 -19.16
CA LEU A 75 3.38 -0.55 -18.20
C LEU A 75 3.86 -0.03 -16.86
N TYR A 76 4.83 0.88 -16.88
CA TYR A 76 5.29 1.58 -15.68
C TYR A 76 4.15 2.29 -14.96
N GLU A 77 3.36 3.09 -15.68
CA GLU A 77 2.28 3.87 -15.09
C GLU A 77 1.18 2.98 -14.50
N ARG A 78 0.82 1.88 -15.18
CA ARG A 78 -0.13 0.88 -14.67
C ARG A 78 0.39 0.21 -13.40
N ALA A 79 1.62 -0.30 -13.42
CA ALA A 79 2.25 -0.91 -12.25
C ALA A 79 2.34 0.07 -11.08
N HIS A 80 2.69 1.33 -11.36
CA HIS A 80 2.74 2.39 -10.36
C HIS A 80 1.37 2.69 -9.75
N ARG A 81 0.31 2.83 -10.56
CA ARG A 81 -1.06 3.04 -10.07
C ARG A 81 -1.57 1.86 -9.23
N ALA A 82 -1.36 0.63 -9.68
CA ALA A 82 -1.69 -0.56 -8.92
C ALA A 82 -0.94 -0.61 -7.57
N TYR A 83 0.36 -0.29 -7.57
CA TYR A 83 1.16 -0.19 -6.35
C TYR A 83 0.61 0.86 -5.37
N LEU A 84 0.30 2.07 -5.86
CA LEU A 84 -0.30 3.12 -5.03
C LEU A 84 -1.67 2.71 -4.49
N LYS A 85 -2.48 1.99 -5.28
CA LYS A 85 -3.77 1.46 -4.84
C LYS A 85 -3.60 0.44 -3.71
N VAL A 86 -2.61 -0.45 -3.79
CA VAL A 86 -2.25 -1.37 -2.70
C VAL A 86 -1.95 -0.60 -1.42
N LEU A 87 -1.09 0.42 -1.49
CA LEU A 87 -0.77 1.25 -0.32
C LEU A 87 -1.99 1.97 0.24
N SER A 88 -2.84 2.55 -0.61
CA SER A 88 -4.08 3.21 -0.18
C SER A 88 -5.05 2.27 0.53
N LEU A 89 -5.20 1.03 0.06
CA LEU A 89 -6.02 0.02 0.71
C LEU A 89 -5.43 -0.42 2.06
N LYS A 90 -4.11 -0.66 2.11
CA LYS A 90 -3.40 -0.96 3.37
C LYS A 90 -3.58 0.16 4.40
N ARG A 91 -3.37 1.42 4.00
CA ARG A 91 -3.58 2.59 4.86
C ARG A 91 -5.04 2.72 5.32
N GLY A 92 -6.01 2.34 4.48
CA GLY A 92 -7.43 2.31 4.89
C GLY A 92 -7.75 1.27 5.95
N MET A 93 -7.06 0.14 5.92
CA MET A 93 -7.22 -0.96 6.90
C MET A 93 -6.41 -0.73 8.18
N PHE A 94 -5.29 -0.03 8.09
CA PHE A 94 -4.32 0.15 9.17
C PHE A 94 -4.90 0.75 10.47
N PRO A 95 -5.81 1.75 10.43
CA PRO A 95 -6.48 2.22 11.64
C PRO A 95 -7.20 1.14 12.43
N HIS A 96 -7.74 0.10 11.78
CA HIS A 96 -8.39 -0.99 12.49
C HIS A 96 -7.38 -1.80 13.30
N VAL A 97 -6.25 -2.15 12.70
CA VAL A 97 -5.15 -2.88 13.36
C VAL A 97 -4.66 -2.08 14.58
N LEU A 98 -4.39 -0.79 14.41
CA LEU A 98 -3.97 0.06 15.51
C LEU A 98 -4.99 0.13 16.64
N LYS A 99 -6.29 0.25 16.31
CA LYS A 99 -7.35 0.25 17.32
C LYS A 99 -7.39 -1.05 18.12
N GLU A 100 -7.20 -2.20 17.49
CA GLU A 100 -7.13 -3.48 18.20
C GLU A 100 -5.93 -3.56 19.15
N GLU A 101 -4.75 -3.17 18.67
CA GLU A 101 -3.52 -3.17 19.48
C GLU A 101 -3.62 -2.20 20.65
N MET A 102 -4.12 -0.98 20.42
CA MET A 102 -4.34 0.01 21.47
C MET A 102 -5.33 -0.49 22.53
N ARG A 103 -6.42 -1.18 22.13
CA ARG A 103 -7.36 -1.81 23.09
C ARG A 103 -6.67 -2.88 23.92
N ARG A 104 -5.87 -3.76 23.30
CA ARG A 104 -5.12 -4.81 24.03
C ARG A 104 -4.11 -4.22 25.02
N LEU A 105 -3.53 -3.07 24.69
CA LEU A 105 -2.63 -2.33 25.57
C LEU A 105 -3.35 -1.51 26.65
N GLY A 106 -4.69 -1.48 26.66
CA GLY A 106 -5.46 -0.66 27.61
C GLY A 106 -5.30 0.85 27.40
N ILE A 107 -4.94 1.28 26.18
CA ILE A 107 -4.71 2.68 25.87
C ILE A 107 -6.07 3.37 25.68
N PRO A 108 -6.36 4.47 26.40
CA PRO A 108 -7.64 5.15 26.29
C PRO A 108 -7.70 6.04 25.02
N PHE A 109 -8.49 5.61 24.03
CA PHE A 109 -8.71 6.35 22.79
C PHE A 109 -10.18 6.39 22.38
N CYS A 110 -10.52 7.33 21.49
CA CYS A 110 -11.85 7.46 20.91
C CYS A 110 -11.90 6.95 19.48
N ASP A 111 -10.89 7.27 18.65
CA ASP A 111 -10.81 6.77 17.28
C ASP A 111 -9.39 6.83 16.71
N VAL A 112 -9.18 6.13 15.61
CA VAL A 112 -8.00 6.24 14.75
C VAL A 112 -8.51 6.36 13.31
N ARG A 113 -8.01 7.36 12.58
CA ARG A 113 -8.43 7.66 11.22
C ARG A 113 -7.24 7.75 10.30
N ALA A 114 -7.42 7.29 9.07
CA ALA A 114 -6.52 7.60 7.97
C ALA A 114 -7.18 8.67 7.08
N GLU A 115 -6.51 9.80 6.91
CA GLU A 115 -6.97 11.01 6.23
C GLU A 115 -6.08 11.32 5.02
N GLY A 116 -6.59 12.17 4.12
CA GLY A 116 -5.94 12.49 2.86
C GLY A 116 -6.53 11.69 1.69
N ARG A 117 -6.22 12.11 0.46
CA ARG A 117 -6.82 11.51 -0.74
C ARG A 117 -6.40 10.05 -0.90
N ASN A 118 -5.17 9.73 -0.54
CA ASN A 118 -4.65 8.37 -0.56
C ASN A 118 -4.46 7.78 0.84
N ARG A 119 -4.97 8.45 1.88
CA ARG A 119 -4.90 8.05 3.29
C ARG A 119 -3.49 8.11 3.90
N GLU A 120 -2.66 9.01 3.40
CA GLU A 120 -1.28 9.25 3.80
C GLU A 120 -1.08 9.83 5.20
N ARG A 121 -2.14 10.35 5.85
CA ARG A 121 -2.07 10.92 7.21
C ARG A 121 -2.81 10.03 8.21
N LEU A 122 -2.21 9.71 9.35
CA LEU A 122 -2.89 9.09 10.47
C LEU A 122 -3.22 10.11 11.58
N VAL A 123 -4.43 10.02 12.11
CA VAL A 123 -4.88 10.83 13.24
C VAL A 123 -5.39 9.90 14.33
N LEU A 124 -4.75 9.95 15.50
CA LEU A 124 -5.11 9.18 16.67
C LEU A 124 -5.79 10.11 17.67
N PHE A 125 -7.04 9.82 18.02
CA PHE A 125 -7.82 10.59 18.98
C PHE A 125 -7.74 9.92 20.35
N LEU A 126 -6.94 10.49 21.25
CA LEU A 126 -6.66 9.98 22.59
C LEU A 126 -7.44 10.77 23.65
N LYS A 127 -7.76 10.14 24.79
CA LYS A 127 -8.39 10.87 25.90
C LYS A 127 -7.44 11.94 26.46
N ASP A 128 -6.16 11.59 26.60
CA ASP A 128 -5.11 12.52 26.98
C ASP A 128 -3.89 12.36 26.04
N PRO A 129 -3.76 13.18 24.99
CA PRO A 129 -2.60 13.13 24.10
C PRO A 129 -1.36 13.83 24.68
N GLY A 130 -1.47 14.53 25.81
CA GLY A 130 -0.34 15.16 26.49
C GLY A 130 0.45 14.22 27.39
N ASP A 131 -0.09 13.02 27.67
CA ASP A 131 0.60 11.97 28.39
C ASP A 131 1.66 11.32 27.50
N GLU A 132 2.92 11.70 27.73
CA GLU A 132 4.09 11.19 27.00
C GLU A 132 4.23 9.67 27.13
N GLU A 133 3.91 9.08 28.28
CA GLU A 133 4.02 7.63 28.47
C GLU A 133 3.03 6.90 27.55
N THR A 134 1.79 7.37 27.48
CA THR A 134 0.79 6.82 26.56
C THR A 134 1.25 6.96 25.10
N VAL A 135 1.71 8.14 24.69
CA VAL A 135 2.18 8.36 23.30
C VAL A 135 3.34 7.43 22.97
N LEU A 136 4.33 7.32 23.87
CA LEU A 136 5.51 6.49 23.67
C LEU A 136 5.14 5.00 23.61
N ARG A 137 4.18 4.54 24.43
CA ARG A 137 3.64 3.18 24.36
C ARG A 137 2.96 2.92 23.02
N ILE A 138 2.18 3.86 22.48
CA ILE A 138 1.56 3.70 21.16
C ILE A 138 2.67 3.54 20.11
N VAL A 139 3.64 4.45 20.07
CA VAL A 139 4.69 4.45 19.03
C VAL A 139 5.54 3.18 19.09
N THR A 140 5.92 2.74 20.29
CA THR A 140 6.89 1.64 20.47
C THR A 140 6.27 0.25 20.55
N ARG A 141 5.00 0.12 20.96
CA ARG A 141 4.35 -1.18 21.23
C ARG A 141 3.20 -1.51 20.29
N THR A 142 3.01 -0.72 19.24
CA THR A 142 2.04 -1.00 18.18
C THR A 142 2.73 -1.04 16.82
N GLN A 143 1.99 -1.38 15.77
CA GLN A 143 2.46 -1.30 14.39
C GLN A 143 2.67 0.14 13.92
N LEU A 144 2.35 1.17 14.71
CA LEU A 144 2.53 2.57 14.32
C LEU A 144 3.98 2.89 13.91
N GLN A 145 4.98 2.28 14.56
CA GLN A 145 6.40 2.39 14.16
C GLN A 145 6.65 1.97 12.70
N ASN A 146 5.84 1.07 12.15
CA ASN A 146 5.94 0.56 10.78
C ASN A 146 5.05 1.32 9.79
N ALA A 147 4.36 2.39 10.21
CA ALA A 147 3.42 3.12 9.35
C ALA A 147 4.09 3.71 8.09
N HIS A 148 5.36 4.09 8.19
CA HIS A 148 6.14 4.60 7.05
C HIS A 148 6.30 3.55 5.93
N LEU A 149 6.33 2.25 6.25
CA LEU A 149 6.44 1.16 5.27
C LEU A 149 5.22 1.03 4.37
N ILE A 150 4.06 1.51 4.83
CA ILE A 150 2.84 1.57 4.02
C ILE A 150 2.60 2.97 3.43
N GLY A 151 3.60 3.85 3.50
CA GLY A 151 3.55 5.20 2.94
C GLY A 151 2.71 6.17 3.78
N VAL A 152 2.62 6.00 5.10
CA VAL A 152 2.10 7.07 5.96
C VAL A 152 3.18 8.15 6.08
N GLU A 153 2.81 9.39 5.79
CA GLU A 153 3.69 10.54 5.73
C GLU A 153 3.66 11.37 7.02
N SER A 154 2.54 11.34 7.74
CA SER A 154 2.41 12.05 9.00
C SER A 154 1.48 11.34 9.98
N VAL A 155 1.80 11.49 11.26
CA VAL A 155 1.00 10.99 12.38
C VAL A 155 0.71 12.17 13.30
N SER A 156 -0.54 12.32 13.72
CA SER A 156 -0.95 13.34 14.68
C SER A 156 -1.77 12.75 15.81
N PHE A 157 -1.48 13.19 17.02
CA PHE A 157 -2.24 12.85 18.22
C PHE A 157 -3.16 14.03 18.54
N LYS A 158 -4.45 13.76 18.70
CA LYS A 158 -5.46 14.76 19.02
C LYS A 158 -6.23 14.35 20.25
N LYS A 159 -6.71 15.32 21.02
CA LYS A 159 -7.61 15.06 22.13
C LYS A 159 -8.97 14.60 21.58
N CYS A 160 -9.60 13.65 22.25
CA CYS A 160 -11.01 13.35 22.04
C CYS A 160 -11.82 14.64 22.20
N ARG A 161 -12.84 14.82 21.34
CA ARG A 161 -13.86 15.83 21.57
C ARG A 161 -14.85 15.32 22.63
#